data_AF-A0A6J8AFW8-F1
#
_entry.id   AF-A0A6J8AFW8-F1
#
_cell.length_a   1.000
_cell.length_b   1.000
_cell.length_c   1.000
_cell.angle_alpha   90.00
_cell.angle_beta   90.00
_cell.angle_gamma   90.00
#
_symmetry.space_group_name_H-M   'P 1'
#
loop_
_entity.id
_entity.type
_entity.pdbx_description
1 polymer ?
#
loop_
_entity_poly.entity_id
_entity_poly.type
_entity_poly.pdbx_seq_one_letter_code
_entity_poly.pdbx_strand_id
1 'polypeptide(L)'
;MQAFRLKFLRKYLDPNCQSIWKSALDYFITKIENMDLTQNIVFTYLNSKHLKHLPLHYQEMFNAYYRIKSKLKFEIEIQHVYDNPIFCNPNIKLNDKMLLFEKFIHTGLIQIKDICYEVIPGFFTSGSIVEIIQQNFPDEKPHEIKAAYDKILRCIPETWKILLKSINPLNTESIPKLRICLENDREVPFLGAVTKLFYKLLLSEMFETPTAEKHWAEKYPSINFTKLYSVTNQNGLPPDCHCLNYRMVRVRVQAGERVFPKVNEGAVGTARLAGFTKEEINFTKKGMIALNILADVLYDLLKPDKPNLRPRNDCDITYLYSEHRKLNKHIPSNSWGGTWLRIQTTDIAIGDDIERIRLTRNELQHSQIFNLEDKRFNELSNILSDLLKRFDHHNTPTRLYTDKLNDILAKNISAEEVKSIENEISGKYTLLKVF
;
A
#
# COMPACT_ATOMS: atom_id res chain seq x y z
N MET A 1 -1.24 5.86 -1.20
CA MET A 1 0.07 6.38 -1.69
C MET A 1 1.22 6.16 -0.68
N GLN A 2 1.07 6.50 0.60
CA GLN A 2 2.14 6.38 1.62
C GLN A 2 2.72 4.96 1.80
N ALA A 3 1.90 3.91 1.71
CA ALA A 3 2.40 2.52 1.77
C ALA A 3 3.39 2.18 0.63
N PHE A 4 3.25 2.79 -0.53
CA PHE A 4 4.23 2.65 -1.62
C PHE A 4 5.52 3.40 -1.32
N ARG A 5 5.46 4.52 -0.59
CA ARG A 5 6.66 5.24 -0.13
C ARG A 5 7.44 4.42 0.90
N LEU A 6 6.76 3.72 1.80
CA LEU A 6 7.39 2.75 2.70
C LEU A 6 8.01 1.56 1.95
N LYS A 7 7.34 1.06 0.90
CA LYS A 7 7.92 0.06 0.00
C LYS A 7 9.19 0.58 -0.68
N PHE A 8 9.23 1.87 -1.02
CA PHE A 8 10.38 2.51 -1.62
C PHE A 8 11.54 2.64 -0.63
N LEU A 9 11.27 3.09 0.61
CA LEU A 9 12.24 3.08 1.71
C LEU A 9 12.79 1.68 1.99
N ARG A 10 11.93 0.65 1.95
CA ARG A 10 12.34 -0.75 2.08
C ARG A 10 13.37 -1.15 1.02
N LYS A 11 13.18 -0.72 -0.24
CA LYS A 11 14.17 -0.97 -1.31
C LYS A 11 15.46 -0.17 -1.10
N TYR A 12 15.37 1.00 -0.48
CA TYR A 12 16.54 1.81 -0.15
C TYR A 12 17.42 1.10 0.90
N LEU A 13 16.80 0.48 1.91
CA LEU A 13 17.50 -0.28 2.95
C LEU A 13 17.90 -1.70 2.52
N ASP A 14 17.48 -2.18 1.35
CA ASP A 14 17.82 -3.51 0.86
C ASP A 14 19.22 -3.50 0.22
N PRO A 15 20.22 -4.23 0.78
CA PRO A 15 21.58 -4.25 0.24
C PRO A 15 21.64 -4.88 -1.15
N ASN A 16 20.74 -5.81 -1.45
CA ASN A 16 20.71 -6.52 -2.71
C ASN A 16 20.10 -5.66 -3.83
N CYS A 17 19.45 -4.55 -3.47
CA CYS A 17 18.91 -3.62 -4.44
C CYS A 17 20.01 -2.63 -4.87
N GLN A 18 20.63 -2.90 -6.01
CA GLN A 18 21.55 -1.96 -6.67
C GLN A 18 20.78 -1.11 -7.68
N SER A 19 20.69 0.19 -7.44
CA SER A 19 20.00 1.10 -8.35
C SER A 19 20.50 2.53 -8.22
N ILE A 20 20.62 3.22 -9.36
CA ILE A 20 21.15 4.59 -9.47
C ILE A 20 20.38 5.58 -8.58
N TRP A 21 19.06 5.36 -8.41
CA TRP A 21 18.25 6.25 -7.57
C TRP A 21 18.63 6.20 -6.08
N LYS A 22 19.29 5.13 -5.60
CA LYS A 22 19.77 5.06 -4.21
C LYS A 22 20.89 6.07 -4.00
N SER A 23 21.88 6.09 -4.89
CA SER A 23 22.96 7.10 -4.88
C SER A 23 22.42 8.52 -5.01
N ALA A 24 21.37 8.73 -5.82
CA ALA A 24 20.70 10.02 -5.90
C ALA A 24 20.03 10.40 -4.56
N LEU A 25 19.37 9.46 -3.89
CA LEU A 25 18.79 9.67 -2.57
C LEU A 25 19.88 9.93 -1.50
N ASP A 26 20.97 9.16 -1.51
CA ASP A 26 22.13 9.38 -0.63
C ASP A 26 22.65 10.82 -0.77
N TYR A 27 22.84 11.28 -2.02
CA TYR A 27 23.25 12.66 -2.29
C TYR A 27 22.32 13.68 -1.61
N PHE A 28 21.00 13.52 -1.71
CA PHE A 28 20.07 14.42 -1.03
C PHE A 28 20.08 14.28 0.50
N ILE A 29 20.29 13.07 1.03
CA ILE A 29 20.40 12.83 2.47
C ILE A 29 21.63 13.53 3.05
N THR A 30 22.78 13.50 2.36
CA THR A 30 24.00 14.20 2.81
C THR A 30 23.81 15.72 2.97
N LYS A 31 22.81 16.30 2.29
CA LYS A 31 22.48 17.73 2.41
C LYS A 31 21.61 18.05 3.62
N ILE A 32 21.08 17.05 4.33
CA ILE A 32 20.29 17.26 5.54
C ILE A 32 21.24 17.60 6.68
N GLU A 33 21.27 18.87 7.09
CA GLU A 33 22.15 19.37 8.16
C GLU A 33 23.65 19.07 7.94
N ASN A 34 24.07 18.80 6.70
CA ASN A 34 25.41 18.31 6.36
C ASN A 34 25.81 17.00 7.07
N MET A 35 24.83 16.16 7.44
CA MET A 35 25.09 14.86 8.06
C MET A 35 25.15 13.76 7.00
N ASP A 36 26.33 13.17 6.80
CA ASP A 36 26.53 12.04 5.88
C ASP A 36 26.09 10.71 6.50
N LEU A 37 24.78 10.57 6.72
CA LEU A 37 24.20 9.41 7.43
C LEU A 37 23.74 8.29 6.51
N THR A 38 23.68 8.49 5.19
CA THR A 38 23.20 7.51 4.21
C THR A 38 21.96 6.73 4.69
N GLN A 39 22.07 5.42 4.95
CA GLN A 39 20.96 4.58 5.43
C GLN A 39 20.69 4.75 6.94
N ASN A 40 21.69 5.15 7.73
CA ASN A 40 21.56 5.41 9.16
C ASN A 40 20.67 6.62 9.48
N ILE A 41 20.28 7.38 8.46
CA ILE A 41 19.26 8.43 8.58
C ILE A 41 17.94 7.91 9.18
N VAL A 42 17.64 6.61 9.07
CA VAL A 42 16.42 5.99 9.63
C VAL A 42 16.36 6.06 11.15
N PHE A 43 17.50 6.14 11.83
CA PHE A 43 17.53 6.31 13.28
C PHE A 43 17.09 7.72 13.69
N THR A 44 17.29 8.72 12.82
CA THR A 44 16.93 10.12 13.11
C THR A 44 15.43 10.39 13.08
N TYR A 45 15.00 11.46 13.74
CA TYR A 45 13.67 12.05 13.61
C TYR A 45 13.80 13.47 13.07
N LEU A 46 13.49 13.66 11.79
CA LEU A 46 13.63 14.95 11.11
C LEU A 46 12.29 15.70 11.08
N ASN A 47 12.34 17.02 11.24
CA ASN A 47 11.17 17.88 11.13
C ASN A 47 10.99 18.41 9.69
N SER A 48 9.91 19.17 9.46
CA SER A 48 9.62 19.75 8.15
C SER A 48 10.69 20.71 7.62
N LYS A 49 11.47 21.37 8.49
CA LYS A 49 12.57 22.25 8.07
C LYS A 49 13.71 21.43 7.47
N HIS A 50 14.10 20.35 8.14
CA HIS A 50 15.18 19.47 7.67
C HIS A 50 14.82 18.82 6.31
N LEU A 51 13.55 18.42 6.13
CA LEU A 51 13.10 17.75 4.90
C LEU A 51 12.89 18.70 3.72
N LYS A 52 12.85 20.02 3.93
CA LYS A 52 12.48 21.02 2.91
C LYS A 52 13.38 20.96 1.67
N HIS A 53 14.64 20.56 1.84
CA HIS A 53 15.64 20.48 0.77
C HIS A 53 15.53 19.21 -0.08
N LEU A 54 14.73 18.24 0.36
CA LEU A 54 14.52 17.01 -0.39
C LEU A 54 13.47 17.21 -1.48
N PRO A 55 13.59 16.56 -2.64
CA PRO A 55 12.49 16.38 -3.57
C PRO A 55 11.21 15.89 -2.87
N LEU A 56 10.04 16.39 -3.29
CA LEU A 56 8.73 16.09 -2.68
C LEU A 56 8.50 14.58 -2.47
N HIS A 57 8.93 13.77 -3.44
CA HIS A 57 8.84 12.32 -3.36
C HIS A 57 9.55 11.72 -2.13
N TYR A 58 10.75 12.21 -1.80
CA TYR A 58 11.52 11.73 -0.64
C TYR A 58 10.97 12.32 0.67
N GLN A 59 10.45 13.55 0.65
CA GLN A 59 9.74 14.11 1.79
C GLN A 59 8.54 13.23 2.18
N GLU A 60 7.71 12.84 1.21
CA GLU A 60 6.59 11.92 1.42
C GLU A 60 7.03 10.56 1.96
N MET A 61 8.22 10.10 1.57
CA MET A 61 8.81 8.86 2.07
C MET A 61 9.18 8.95 3.54
N PHE A 62 9.94 9.97 3.95
CA PHE A 62 10.30 10.17 5.34
C PHE A 62 9.07 10.46 6.21
N ASN A 63 8.11 11.24 5.72
CA ASN A 63 6.84 11.47 6.42
C ASN A 63 6.05 10.17 6.65
N ALA A 64 5.97 9.29 5.65
CA ALA A 64 5.32 7.99 5.82
C ALA A 64 6.06 7.09 6.83
N TYR A 65 7.39 7.14 6.84
CA TYR A 65 8.24 6.43 7.80
C TYR A 65 8.03 6.92 9.24
N TYR A 66 8.04 8.23 9.45
CA TYR A 66 7.87 8.81 10.78
C TYR A 66 6.49 8.54 11.38
N ARG A 67 5.44 8.40 10.55
CA ARG A 67 4.10 7.99 11.00
C ARG A 67 4.08 6.62 11.63
N ILE A 68 4.86 5.66 11.12
CA ILE A 68 4.87 4.29 11.66
C ILE A 68 6.01 4.06 12.67
N LYS A 69 6.83 5.08 12.98
CA LYS A 69 8.05 4.92 13.79
C LYS A 69 7.78 4.38 15.20
N SER A 70 6.61 4.71 15.77
CA SER A 70 6.12 4.17 17.06
C SER A 70 5.97 2.65 17.06
N LYS A 71 5.75 2.04 15.90
CA LYS A 71 5.58 0.59 15.70
C LYS A 71 6.86 -0.11 15.26
N LEU A 72 7.97 0.61 15.16
CA LEU A 72 9.26 0.07 14.77
C LEU A 72 10.12 -0.19 16.00
N LYS A 73 10.76 -1.36 16.02
CA LYS A 73 11.83 -1.69 16.95
C LYS A 73 13.13 -1.84 16.19
N PHE A 74 14.19 -1.35 16.80
CA PHE A 74 15.55 -1.52 16.31
C PHE A 74 16.22 -2.58 17.17
N GLU A 75 16.83 -3.59 16.55
CA GLU A 75 17.69 -4.50 17.28
C GLU A 75 18.95 -3.74 17.74
N ILE A 76 19.20 -3.70 19.05
CA ILE A 76 20.37 -3.03 19.62
C ILE A 76 21.49 -4.07 19.74
N GLU A 77 22.28 -4.20 18.67
CA GLU A 77 23.57 -4.89 18.70
C GLU A 77 24.68 -3.83 18.81
N ILE A 78 25.85 -4.20 19.34
CA ILE A 78 26.95 -3.24 19.59
C ILE A 78 27.36 -2.47 18.32
N GLN A 79 27.43 -3.16 17.18
CA GLN A 79 27.69 -2.58 15.86
C GLN A 79 26.64 -1.53 15.46
N HIS A 80 25.36 -1.78 15.75
CA HIS A 80 24.31 -0.81 15.48
C HIS A 80 24.46 0.43 16.37
N VAL A 81 24.93 0.28 17.62
CA VAL A 81 25.17 1.43 18.51
C VAL A 81 26.23 2.35 17.93
N TYR A 82 27.32 1.80 17.39
CA TYR A 82 28.39 2.59 16.75
C TYR A 82 27.90 3.41 15.55
N ASP A 83 27.02 2.83 14.73
CA ASP A 83 26.45 3.50 13.54
C ASP A 83 25.26 4.42 13.86
N ASN A 84 24.82 4.49 15.12
CA ASN A 84 23.74 5.41 15.47
C ASN A 84 24.19 6.88 15.35
N PRO A 85 23.38 7.76 14.75
CA PRO A 85 23.65 9.18 14.73
C PRO A 85 23.57 9.77 16.15
N ILE A 86 24.44 10.73 16.44
CA ILE A 86 24.40 11.52 17.68
C ILE A 86 23.26 12.54 17.60
N PHE A 87 23.16 13.24 16.47
CA PHE A 87 22.23 14.35 16.28
C PHE A 87 20.91 13.89 15.68
N CYS A 88 19.84 14.63 15.99
CA CYS A 88 18.47 14.28 15.59
C CYS A 88 18.04 12.84 15.98
N ASN A 89 18.70 12.20 16.94
CA ASN A 89 18.37 10.84 17.38
C ASN A 89 17.34 10.89 18.54
N PRO A 90 16.19 10.20 18.43
CA PRO A 90 15.18 10.21 19.48
C PRO A 90 15.64 9.54 20.78
N ASN A 91 16.71 8.74 20.75
CA ASN A 91 17.30 8.10 21.93
C ASN A 91 18.37 8.98 22.62
N ILE A 92 18.83 10.06 21.98
CA ILE A 92 19.83 10.99 22.51
C ILE A 92 19.20 12.39 22.57
N LYS A 93 18.62 12.72 23.73
CA LYS A 93 17.88 13.98 23.94
C LYS A 93 18.36 14.71 25.18
N LEU A 94 18.28 16.04 25.13
CA LEU A 94 18.47 16.94 26.25
C LEU A 94 17.16 17.68 26.52
N ASN A 95 16.55 17.48 27.69
CA ASN A 95 15.27 18.09 28.06
C ASN A 95 14.19 17.89 26.98
N ASP A 96 14.03 16.64 26.52
CA ASP A 96 13.15 16.21 25.42
C ASP A 96 13.42 16.83 24.03
N LYS A 97 14.46 17.65 23.89
CA LYS A 97 14.91 18.19 22.61
C LYS A 97 16.07 17.37 22.06
N MET A 98 16.02 17.09 20.77
CA MET A 98 17.12 16.42 20.08
C MET A 98 18.33 17.35 20.02
N LEU A 99 19.52 16.77 20.16
CA LEU A 99 20.76 17.51 20.03
C LEU A 99 21.01 17.93 18.59
N LEU A 100 21.57 19.12 18.43
CA LEU A 100 22.10 19.64 17.17
C LEU A 100 23.26 20.58 17.51
N PHE A 101 24.49 20.17 17.19
CA PHE A 101 25.69 20.99 17.38
C PHE A 101 26.42 21.11 16.04
N GLU A 102 26.20 22.21 15.34
CA GLU A 102 26.68 22.42 13.97
C GLU A 102 28.20 22.22 13.83
N LYS A 103 29.00 22.72 14.79
CA LYS A 103 30.46 22.60 14.73
C LYS A 103 30.93 21.14 14.76
N PHE A 104 30.29 20.30 15.58
CA PHE A 104 30.58 18.86 15.63
C PHE A 104 30.18 18.17 14.33
N ILE A 105 29.05 18.55 13.74
CA ILE A 105 28.59 18.00 12.46
C ILE A 105 29.58 18.36 11.34
N HIS A 106 30.02 19.60 11.26
CA HIS A 106 30.97 20.06 10.23
C HIS A 106 32.35 19.43 10.37
N THR A 107 32.75 19.00 11.57
CA THR A 107 33.99 18.24 11.78
C THR A 107 33.82 16.74 11.55
N GLY A 108 32.64 16.28 11.10
CA GLY A 108 32.37 14.86 10.85
C GLY A 108 32.10 14.02 12.09
N LEU A 109 31.89 14.64 13.26
CA LEU A 109 31.58 13.92 14.52
C LEU A 109 30.08 13.65 14.61
N ILE A 110 29.54 12.80 13.73
CA ILE A 110 28.09 12.67 13.50
C ILE A 110 27.48 11.38 14.07
N GLN A 111 28.25 10.32 14.20
CA GLN A 111 27.87 9.00 14.71
C GLN A 111 28.62 8.67 15.99
N ILE A 112 28.13 7.68 16.76
CA ILE A 112 28.76 7.25 18.01
C ILE A 112 30.20 6.78 17.79
N LYS A 113 30.48 6.10 16.67
CA LYS A 113 31.85 5.68 16.32
C LYS A 113 32.84 6.84 16.16
N ASP A 114 32.37 8.01 15.74
CA ASP A 114 33.24 9.17 15.50
C ASP A 114 33.76 9.79 16.80
N ILE A 115 33.18 9.41 17.95
CA ILE A 115 33.60 9.87 19.29
C ILE A 115 34.13 8.71 20.16
N CYS A 116 34.39 7.55 19.57
CA CYS A 116 34.89 6.36 20.26
C CYS A 116 36.27 5.95 19.70
N TYR A 117 37.08 5.31 20.54
CA TYR A 117 38.31 4.69 20.02
C TYR A 117 37.98 3.36 19.33
N GLU A 118 38.62 3.11 18.19
CA GLU A 118 38.44 1.86 17.43
C GLU A 118 38.99 0.63 18.19
N VAL A 119 40.08 0.82 18.94
CA VAL A 119 40.84 -0.28 19.58
C VAL A 119 40.56 -0.39 21.08
N ILE A 120 40.28 0.73 21.75
CA ILE A 120 40.11 0.79 23.21
C ILE A 120 38.63 1.04 23.52
N PRO A 121 37.97 0.23 24.37
CA PRO A 121 36.59 0.49 24.73
C PRO A 121 36.42 1.86 25.42
N GLY A 122 35.60 2.74 24.84
CA GLY A 122 35.26 4.02 25.45
C GLY A 122 35.20 5.20 24.47
N PHE A 123 34.90 6.36 25.03
CA PHE A 123 34.79 7.62 24.31
C PHE A 123 36.12 8.38 24.31
N PHE A 124 36.32 9.21 23.30
CA PHE A 124 37.43 10.17 23.26
C PHE A 124 37.42 11.10 24.48
N THR A 125 38.62 11.54 24.86
CA THR A 125 38.74 12.56 25.90
C THR A 125 38.25 13.90 25.37
N SER A 126 37.77 14.78 26.26
CA SER A 126 37.36 16.13 25.86
C SER A 126 38.52 16.95 25.28
N GLY A 127 39.78 16.59 25.57
CA GLY A 127 40.96 17.18 24.93
C GLY A 127 41.04 16.85 23.44
N SER A 128 40.90 15.56 23.09
CA SER A 128 40.91 15.09 21.70
C SER A 128 39.79 15.74 20.86
N ILE A 129 38.60 15.90 21.44
CA ILE A 129 37.47 16.56 20.77
C ILE A 129 37.73 18.06 20.55
N VAL A 130 38.37 18.72 21.51
CA VAL A 130 38.79 20.14 21.36
C VAL A 130 39.77 20.28 20.21
N GLU A 131 40.78 19.41 20.12
CA GLU A 131 41.75 19.43 19.03
C GLU A 131 41.07 19.25 17.66
N ILE A 132 40.19 18.24 17.52
CA ILE A 132 39.45 17.98 16.27
C ILE A 132 38.60 19.19 15.83
N ILE A 133 37.90 19.82 16.79
CA ILE A 133 37.05 20.97 16.47
C ILE A 133 37.88 22.20 16.14
N GLN A 134 38.94 22.47 16.90
CA GLN A 134 39.80 23.65 16.69
C GLN A 134 40.62 23.57 15.41
N GLN A 135 40.92 22.37 14.89
CA GLN A 135 41.52 22.21 13.56
C GLN A 135 40.64 22.83 12.46
N ASN A 136 39.32 22.75 12.59
CA ASN A 136 38.37 23.32 11.64
C ASN A 136 37.86 24.71 12.06
N PHE A 137 37.88 25.00 13.37
CA PHE A 137 37.38 26.24 13.97
C PHE A 137 38.35 26.79 15.03
N PRO A 138 39.48 27.41 14.62
CA PRO A 138 40.57 27.78 15.54
C PRO A 138 40.16 28.76 16.65
N ASP A 139 39.18 29.63 16.37
CA ASP A 139 38.71 30.66 17.30
C ASP A 139 37.79 30.11 18.40
N GLU A 140 37.39 28.84 18.32
CA GLU A 140 36.45 28.26 19.27
C GLU A 140 37.09 28.01 20.63
N LYS A 141 36.40 28.44 21.69
CA LYS A 141 36.94 28.34 23.05
C LYS A 141 36.89 26.89 23.56
N PRO A 142 38.01 26.35 24.08
CA PRO A 142 38.07 24.96 24.57
C PRO A 142 37.00 24.61 25.61
N HIS A 143 36.65 25.53 26.51
CA HIS A 143 35.68 25.25 27.56
C HIS A 143 34.25 25.12 27.02
N GLU A 144 33.89 25.84 25.95
CA GLU A 144 32.57 25.75 25.31
C GLU A 144 32.43 24.39 24.59
N ILE A 145 33.49 23.96 23.89
CA ILE A 145 33.56 22.65 23.25
C ILE A 145 33.44 21.52 24.29
N LYS A 146 34.22 21.59 25.38
CA LYS A 146 34.16 20.59 26.47
C LYS A 146 32.76 20.51 27.07
N ALA A 147 32.14 21.66 27.35
CA ALA A 147 30.78 21.70 27.89
C ALA A 147 29.74 21.13 26.91
N ALA A 148 29.90 21.34 25.60
CA ALA A 148 29.04 20.75 24.58
C ALA A 148 29.24 19.23 24.50
N TYR A 149 30.48 18.75 24.51
CA TYR A 149 30.80 17.33 24.49
C TYR A 149 30.30 16.60 25.74
N ASP A 150 30.46 17.19 26.92
CA ASP A 150 29.92 16.63 28.17
C ASP A 150 28.39 16.51 28.11
N LYS A 151 27.69 17.45 27.46
CA LYS A 151 26.25 17.35 27.22
C LYS A 151 25.93 16.16 26.31
N ILE A 152 26.68 15.96 25.22
CA ILE A 152 26.51 14.79 24.34
C ILE A 152 26.63 13.50 25.15
N LEU A 153 27.74 13.34 25.88
CA LEU A 153 28.01 12.11 26.65
C LEU A 153 26.95 11.84 27.72
N ARG A 154 26.40 12.88 28.36
CA ARG A 154 25.31 12.73 29.34
C ARG A 154 24.01 12.26 28.70
N CYS A 155 23.73 12.64 27.46
CA CYS A 155 22.52 12.27 26.74
C CYS A 155 22.57 10.87 26.12
N ILE A 156 23.75 10.25 26.00
CA ILE A 156 23.88 8.88 25.49
C ILE A 156 23.28 7.90 26.52
N PRO A 157 22.38 6.97 26.11
CA PRO A 157 21.80 5.97 27.00
C PRO A 157 22.84 5.14 27.73
N GLU A 158 22.63 4.88 29.02
CA GLU A 158 23.60 4.13 29.82
C GLU A 158 23.75 2.68 29.33
N THR A 159 22.67 2.09 28.82
CA THR A 159 22.71 0.78 28.16
C THR A 159 23.70 0.74 27.00
N TRP A 160 23.80 1.83 26.23
CA TRP A 160 24.75 1.94 25.12
C TRP A 160 26.18 2.09 25.64
N LYS A 161 26.39 2.89 26.68
CA LYS A 161 27.73 3.04 27.30
C LYS A 161 28.24 1.73 27.87
N ILE A 162 27.36 0.91 28.47
CA ILE A 162 27.71 -0.42 28.96
C ILE A 162 28.11 -1.34 27.79
N LEU A 163 27.33 -1.33 26.69
CA LEU A 163 27.65 -2.12 25.50
C LEU A 163 28.99 -1.71 24.87
N LEU A 164 29.25 -0.41 24.73
CA LEU A 164 30.50 0.13 24.15
C LEU A 164 31.75 -0.20 24.99
N LYS A 165 31.58 -0.47 26.30
CA LYS A 165 32.65 -0.92 27.19
C LYS A 165 32.95 -2.42 27.08
N SER A 166 32.08 -3.20 26.44
CA SER A 166 32.29 -4.64 26.28
C SER A 166 33.34 -4.91 25.19
N ILE A 167 34.30 -5.80 25.47
CA ILE A 167 35.38 -6.19 24.56
C ILE A 167 34.81 -7.21 23.56
N ASN A 168 34.07 -6.74 22.57
CA ASN A 168 33.69 -7.57 21.42
C ASN A 168 34.24 -6.92 20.15
N PRO A 169 34.99 -7.67 19.32
CA PRO A 169 35.51 -7.13 18.06
C PRO A 169 34.34 -6.71 17.16
N LEU A 170 34.50 -5.55 16.53
CA LEU A 170 33.60 -5.04 15.49
C LEU A 170 33.64 -6.02 14.30
N ASN A 171 32.54 -6.71 14.03
CA ASN A 171 32.33 -7.33 12.72
C ASN A 171 31.78 -6.28 11.75
N THR A 172 32.29 -6.32 10.53
CA THR A 172 32.06 -5.34 9.47
C THR A 172 30.61 -5.35 8.94
N GLU A 173 30.10 -4.14 8.74
CA GLU A 173 28.87 -3.77 8.04
C GLU A 173 27.61 -4.53 8.46
N SER A 174 26.85 -3.98 9.40
CA SER A 174 25.47 -4.41 9.62
C SER A 174 24.49 -3.29 9.30
N ILE A 175 23.65 -3.59 8.32
CA ILE A 175 22.51 -2.76 7.93
C ILE A 175 21.57 -2.68 9.13
N PRO A 176 20.91 -1.53 9.37
CA PRO A 176 19.93 -1.39 10.43
C PRO A 176 18.90 -2.53 10.41
N LYS A 177 18.99 -3.46 11.37
CA LYS A 177 18.00 -4.52 11.53
C LYS A 177 16.72 -3.95 12.13
N LEU A 178 15.87 -3.46 11.25
CA LEU A 178 14.59 -2.84 11.57
C LEU A 178 13.50 -3.92 11.64
N ARG A 179 12.76 -3.95 12.75
CA ARG A 179 11.59 -4.83 12.94
C ARG A 179 10.32 -4.03 13.13
N ILE A 180 9.22 -4.59 12.66
CA ILE A 180 7.87 -4.04 12.78
C ILE A 180 7.13 -4.83 13.86
N CYS A 181 6.57 -4.15 14.85
CA CYS A 181 5.73 -4.76 15.88
C CYS A 181 4.25 -4.76 15.46
N LEU A 182 3.61 -5.92 15.56
CA LEU A 182 2.19 -6.12 15.28
C LEU A 182 1.39 -6.28 16.58
N GLU A 183 0.06 -6.20 16.50
CA GLU A 183 -0.89 -6.18 17.65
C GLU A 183 -0.94 -7.47 18.52
N ASN A 184 0.01 -8.40 18.37
CA ASN A 184 0.10 -9.63 19.16
C ASN A 184 1.56 -9.94 19.57
N ASP A 185 2.38 -8.91 19.77
CA ASP A 185 3.83 -9.01 20.02
C ASP A 185 4.62 -9.79 18.95
N ARG A 186 4.00 -10.02 17.78
CA ARG A 186 4.69 -10.61 16.62
C ARG A 186 5.54 -9.55 15.97
N GLU A 187 6.78 -9.92 15.67
CA GLU A 187 7.73 -9.07 14.98
C GLU A 187 7.99 -9.57 13.57
N VAL A 188 8.02 -8.64 12.60
CA VAL A 188 8.35 -8.95 11.20
C VAL A 188 9.54 -8.09 10.77
N PRO A 189 10.55 -8.66 10.09
CA PRO A 189 11.63 -7.87 9.51
C PRO A 189 11.08 -6.82 8.53
N PHE A 190 11.53 -5.57 8.64
CA PHE A 190 11.08 -4.48 7.76
C PHE A 190 11.37 -4.77 6.28
N LEU A 191 12.51 -5.39 5.98
CA LEU A 191 12.86 -5.84 4.61
C LEU A 191 11.90 -6.92 4.08
N GLY A 192 11.35 -7.75 4.96
CA GLY A 192 10.34 -8.76 4.62
C GLY A 192 8.91 -8.20 4.50
N ALA A 193 8.69 -6.94 4.91
CA ALA A 193 7.36 -6.36 4.94
C ALA A 193 6.80 -6.11 3.54
N VAL A 194 5.59 -6.61 3.27
CA VAL A 194 4.87 -6.36 2.02
C VAL A 194 4.06 -5.06 2.10
N THR A 195 3.73 -4.46 0.95
CA THR A 195 2.96 -3.21 0.89
C THR A 195 1.63 -3.28 1.63
N LYS A 196 0.97 -4.45 1.64
CA LYS A 196 -0.25 -4.70 2.42
C LYS A 196 -0.03 -4.51 3.92
N LEU A 197 1.13 -4.87 4.45
CA LEU A 197 1.46 -4.68 5.86
C LEU A 197 1.66 -3.20 6.18
N PHE A 198 2.45 -2.48 5.36
CA PHE A 198 2.63 -1.04 5.51
C PHE A 198 1.31 -0.26 5.46
N TYR A 199 0.39 -0.69 4.59
CA TYR A 199 -0.93 -0.09 4.52
C TYR A 199 -1.72 -0.26 5.83
N LYS A 200 -1.73 -1.48 6.40
CA LYS A 200 -2.39 -1.74 7.69
C LYS A 200 -1.80 -0.91 8.83
N LEU A 201 -0.48 -0.78 8.91
CA LEU A 201 0.19 0.03 9.94
C LEU A 201 -0.18 1.51 9.82
N LEU A 202 -0.22 2.05 8.59
CA LEU A 202 -0.61 3.43 8.38
C LEU A 202 -2.09 3.66 8.72
N LEU A 203 -2.97 2.69 8.43
CA LEU A 203 -4.38 2.76 8.84
C LEU A 203 -4.53 2.78 10.37
N SER A 204 -3.79 1.95 11.11
CA SER A 204 -3.88 1.93 12.57
C SER A 204 -3.43 3.25 13.21
N GLU A 205 -2.48 3.97 12.61
CA GLU A 205 -2.03 5.29 13.10
C GLU A 205 -2.96 6.43 12.68
N MET A 206 -3.76 6.25 11.62
CA MET A 206 -4.76 7.22 11.19
C MET A 206 -6.12 7.02 11.87
N PHE A 207 -6.29 5.93 12.60
CA PHE A 207 -7.54 5.60 13.26
C PHE A 207 -7.65 6.30 14.61
N GLU A 208 -8.46 7.34 14.67
CA GLU A 208 -8.95 7.90 15.93
C GLU A 208 -10.22 7.13 16.34
N THR A 209 -10.21 6.58 17.55
CA THR A 209 -11.41 5.94 18.12
C THR A 209 -12.53 6.99 18.20
N PRO A 210 -13.73 6.74 17.62
CA PRO A 210 -14.81 7.70 17.65
C PRO A 210 -15.14 8.07 19.11
N THR A 211 -15.29 9.36 19.41
CA THR A 211 -15.56 9.86 20.78
C THR A 211 -16.77 9.18 21.43
N ALA A 212 -17.72 8.73 20.61
CA ALA A 212 -18.92 8.03 21.04
C ALA A 212 -18.66 6.57 21.49
N GLU A 213 -17.57 5.93 21.07
CA GLU A 213 -17.28 4.51 21.39
C GLU A 213 -17.36 4.23 22.88
N LYS A 214 -16.80 5.11 23.73
CA LYS A 214 -16.88 4.97 25.20
C LYS A 214 -18.31 4.94 25.72
N HIS A 215 -19.13 5.91 25.31
CA HIS A 215 -20.54 5.99 25.72
C HIS A 215 -21.36 4.76 25.29
N TRP A 216 -21.04 4.16 24.14
CA TRP A 216 -21.79 3.02 23.62
C TRP A 216 -21.25 1.66 24.10
N ALA A 217 -19.95 1.55 24.37
CA ALA A 217 -19.37 0.41 25.07
C ALA A 217 -19.95 0.29 26.48
N GLU A 218 -20.18 1.41 27.17
CA GLU A 218 -20.88 1.46 28.46
C GLU A 218 -22.35 1.01 28.34
N LYS A 219 -23.03 1.41 27.26
CA LYS A 219 -24.46 1.11 27.07
C LYS A 219 -24.74 -0.29 26.52
N TYR A 220 -23.79 -0.89 25.79
CA TYR A 220 -23.90 -2.24 25.22
C TYR A 220 -22.62 -3.06 25.46
N PRO A 221 -22.35 -3.46 26.71
CA PRO A 221 -21.10 -4.12 27.09
C PRO A 221 -20.91 -5.51 26.45
N SER A 222 -21.97 -6.14 25.94
CA SER A 222 -21.92 -7.42 25.24
C SER A 222 -21.44 -7.32 23.79
N ILE A 223 -21.32 -6.10 23.24
CA ILE A 223 -20.88 -5.87 21.85
C ILE A 223 -19.39 -5.50 21.87
N ASN A 224 -18.56 -6.34 21.26
CA ASN A 224 -17.16 -5.98 21.01
C ASN A 224 -17.09 -5.04 19.80
N PHE A 225 -17.19 -3.74 20.08
CA PHE A 225 -17.18 -2.71 19.05
C PHE A 225 -15.88 -2.72 18.24
N THR A 226 -14.71 -2.95 18.86
CA THR A 226 -13.42 -3.09 18.14
C THR A 226 -13.48 -4.19 17.06
N LYS A 227 -14.12 -5.33 17.36
CA LYS A 227 -14.33 -6.41 16.40
C LYS A 227 -15.37 -6.03 15.33
N LEU A 228 -16.47 -5.37 15.72
CA LEU A 228 -17.48 -4.83 14.79
C LEU A 228 -16.87 -3.83 13.79
N TYR A 229 -15.92 -3.02 14.25
CA TYR A 229 -15.17 -2.09 13.43
C TYR A 229 -14.16 -2.80 12.54
N SER A 230 -13.43 -3.79 13.04
CA SER A 230 -12.49 -4.56 12.20
C SER A 230 -13.14 -5.22 10.98
N VAL A 231 -14.46 -5.47 11.03
CA VAL A 231 -15.27 -6.02 9.93
C VAL A 231 -15.79 -4.91 9.00
N THR A 232 -16.21 -3.77 9.54
CA THR A 232 -16.71 -2.63 8.74
C THR A 232 -15.59 -1.75 8.17
N ASN A 233 -14.37 -1.87 8.70
CA ASN A 233 -13.16 -1.15 8.32
C ASN A 233 -12.24 -1.99 7.40
N GLN A 234 -12.75 -3.07 6.81
CA GLN A 234 -11.99 -3.88 5.84
C GLN A 234 -11.80 -3.19 4.49
N ASN A 235 -12.52 -2.10 4.24
CA ASN A 235 -12.40 -1.30 3.03
C ASN A 235 -11.76 0.02 3.41
N GLY A 236 -10.58 0.31 2.82
CA GLY A 236 -9.74 1.49 3.01
C GLY A 236 -10.38 2.86 2.82
N LEU A 237 -11.44 3.14 3.55
CA LEU A 237 -12.22 4.36 3.51
C LEU A 237 -11.45 5.50 4.20
N PRO A 238 -11.60 6.74 3.72
CA PRO A 238 -11.05 7.92 4.36
C PRO A 238 -11.54 8.10 5.81
N PRO A 239 -10.73 8.69 6.72
CA PRO A 239 -11.08 8.89 8.14
C PRO A 239 -12.44 9.58 8.38
N ASP A 240 -12.77 10.55 7.54
CA ASP A 240 -14.01 11.32 7.50
C ASP A 240 -15.25 10.46 7.18
N CYS A 241 -15.08 9.32 6.51
CA CYS A 241 -16.16 8.37 6.24
C CYS A 241 -16.44 7.42 7.43
N HIS A 242 -15.54 7.32 8.41
CA HIS A 242 -15.72 6.42 9.56
C HIS A 242 -16.81 6.88 10.54
N CYS A 243 -16.93 8.19 10.77
CA CYS A 243 -18.02 8.77 11.56
C CYS A 243 -19.38 8.53 10.92
N LEU A 244 -19.44 8.55 9.59
CA LEU A 244 -20.66 8.27 8.82
C LEU A 244 -21.02 6.78 8.92
N ASN A 245 -20.05 5.88 8.71
CA ASN A 245 -20.24 4.44 8.89
C ASN A 245 -20.65 4.08 10.31
N TYR A 246 -20.10 4.76 11.32
CA TYR A 246 -20.52 4.57 12.71
C TYR A 246 -22.00 4.92 12.92
N ARG A 247 -22.45 6.04 12.34
CA ARG A 247 -23.86 6.43 12.36
C ARG A 247 -24.75 5.45 11.58
N MET A 248 -24.28 4.91 10.46
CA MET A 248 -25.05 3.93 9.69
C MET A 248 -25.15 2.57 10.40
N VAL A 249 -24.06 2.04 10.96
CA VAL A 249 -24.08 0.80 11.76
C VAL A 249 -24.99 0.98 12.98
N ARG A 250 -24.97 2.15 13.61
CA ARG A 250 -25.93 2.53 14.66
C ARG A 250 -27.38 2.49 14.17
N VAL A 251 -27.70 3.07 13.02
CA VAL A 251 -29.07 3.06 12.46
C VAL A 251 -29.52 1.62 12.23
N ARG A 252 -28.64 0.76 11.71
CA ARG A 252 -28.94 -0.67 11.50
C ARG A 252 -29.20 -1.43 12.80
N VAL A 253 -28.35 -1.23 13.82
CA VAL A 253 -28.54 -1.85 15.15
C VAL A 253 -29.80 -1.31 15.84
N GLN A 254 -30.09 -0.01 15.75
CA GLN A 254 -31.28 0.61 16.34
C GLN A 254 -32.58 0.26 15.58
N ALA A 255 -32.50 0.01 14.28
CA ALA A 255 -33.61 -0.45 13.45
C ALA A 255 -33.88 -1.96 13.60
N GLY A 256 -33.11 -2.67 14.44
CA GLY A 256 -33.23 -4.12 14.61
C GLY A 256 -32.72 -4.94 13.40
N GLU A 257 -32.02 -4.30 12.46
CA GLU A 257 -31.37 -5.00 11.35
C GLU A 257 -30.22 -5.85 11.90
N ARG A 258 -30.26 -7.16 11.63
CA ARG A 258 -29.27 -8.11 12.11
C ARG A 258 -27.93 -7.87 11.42
N VAL A 259 -26.93 -7.44 12.18
CA VAL A 259 -25.56 -7.14 11.71
C VAL A 259 -24.70 -8.41 11.52
N PHE A 260 -25.27 -9.60 11.73
CA PHE A 260 -24.61 -10.89 11.47
C PHE A 260 -25.54 -11.83 10.70
N PRO A 261 -25.01 -12.68 9.79
CA PRO A 261 -25.78 -13.78 9.25
C PRO A 261 -26.00 -14.82 10.36
N LYS A 262 -27.27 -15.14 10.65
CA LYS A 262 -27.60 -16.36 11.38
C LYS A 262 -27.46 -17.55 10.41
N VAL A 263 -26.75 -18.57 10.89
CA VAL A 263 -26.90 -19.95 10.44
C VAL A 263 -28.40 -20.30 10.43
N ASN A 264 -28.81 -20.92 9.33
CA ASN A 264 -30.15 -21.41 8.95
C ASN A 264 -31.24 -21.46 10.04
N GLU A 265 -32.41 -20.93 9.70
CA GLU A 265 -33.70 -21.61 9.93
C GLU A 265 -34.82 -20.94 9.12
N GLY A 266 -35.44 -21.74 8.22
CA GLY A 266 -36.87 -21.78 7.88
C GLY A 266 -37.60 -20.55 7.30
N ALA A 267 -37.95 -20.67 6.01
CA ALA A 267 -39.15 -20.19 5.28
C ALA A 267 -39.55 -18.69 5.40
N VAL A 268 -39.78 -17.93 4.32
CA VAL A 268 -40.85 -18.02 3.31
C VAL A 268 -40.31 -17.22 2.09
N GLY A 269 -40.22 -17.71 0.85
CA GLY A 269 -41.28 -18.19 -0.02
C GLY A 269 -41.23 -17.38 -1.33
N THR A 270 -40.32 -17.74 -2.24
CA THR A 270 -40.40 -17.60 -3.71
C THR A 270 -39.31 -18.50 -4.30
N ALA A 271 -39.63 -19.19 -5.39
CA ALA A 271 -38.96 -20.40 -5.87
C ALA A 271 -37.42 -20.29 -5.96
N ARG A 272 -36.71 -21.01 -5.07
CA ARG A 272 -35.27 -21.25 -5.15
C ARG A 272 -34.99 -22.25 -6.27
N LEU A 273 -34.56 -21.76 -7.43
CA LEU A 273 -33.78 -22.59 -8.35
C LEU A 273 -32.38 -22.76 -7.72
N ALA A 274 -32.02 -24.00 -7.37
CA ALA A 274 -30.68 -24.45 -7.02
C ALA A 274 -29.95 -23.80 -5.81
N GLY A 275 -30.63 -23.05 -4.94
CA GLY A 275 -30.04 -22.54 -3.70
C GLY A 275 -29.22 -21.25 -3.83
N PHE A 276 -29.17 -20.65 -5.01
CA PHE A 276 -28.57 -19.34 -5.27
C PHE A 276 -29.65 -18.29 -5.51
N THR A 277 -29.34 -17.02 -5.23
CA THR A 277 -30.22 -15.91 -5.56
C THR A 277 -30.18 -15.63 -7.06
N LYS A 278 -31.22 -14.96 -7.57
CA LYS A 278 -31.27 -14.56 -8.97
C LYS A 278 -30.12 -13.60 -9.32
N GLU A 279 -29.71 -12.77 -8.36
CA GLU A 279 -28.59 -11.85 -8.56
C GLU A 279 -27.23 -12.57 -8.64
N GLU A 280 -27.05 -13.68 -7.92
CA GLU A 280 -25.87 -14.55 -8.03
C GLU A 280 -25.81 -15.25 -9.39
N ILE A 281 -26.97 -15.69 -9.90
CA ILE A 281 -27.10 -16.28 -11.24
C ILE A 281 -26.76 -15.23 -12.32
N ASN A 282 -27.29 -14.01 -12.20
CA ASN A 282 -27.00 -12.92 -13.14
C ASN A 282 -25.53 -12.54 -13.13
N PHE A 283 -24.92 -12.46 -11.94
CA PHE A 283 -23.51 -12.20 -11.80
C PHE A 283 -22.68 -13.29 -12.49
N THR A 284 -23.04 -14.56 -12.29
CA THR A 284 -22.38 -15.70 -12.93
C THR A 284 -22.47 -15.62 -14.45
N LYS A 285 -23.66 -15.36 -14.99
CA LYS A 285 -23.87 -15.18 -16.44
C LYS A 285 -23.01 -14.05 -17.00
N LYS A 286 -22.95 -12.90 -16.31
CA LYS A 286 -22.08 -11.78 -16.70
C LYS A 286 -20.60 -12.18 -16.68
N GLY A 287 -20.19 -12.95 -15.67
CA GLY A 287 -18.87 -13.56 -15.57
C GLY A 287 -18.49 -14.39 -16.79
N MET A 288 -19.38 -15.30 -17.18
CA MET A 288 -19.22 -16.13 -18.38
C MET A 288 -19.14 -15.29 -19.65
N ILE A 289 -19.97 -14.26 -19.80
CA ILE A 289 -19.94 -13.36 -20.95
C ILE A 289 -18.57 -12.66 -21.05
N ALA A 290 -18.07 -12.12 -19.94
CA ALA A 290 -16.78 -11.46 -19.93
C ALA A 290 -15.65 -12.44 -20.30
N LEU A 291 -15.57 -13.58 -19.60
CA LEU A 291 -14.50 -14.56 -19.76
C LEU A 291 -14.49 -15.24 -21.14
N ASN A 292 -15.68 -15.58 -21.66
CA ASN A 292 -15.80 -16.46 -22.83
C ASN A 292 -16.16 -15.74 -24.13
N ILE A 293 -16.70 -14.52 -24.06
CA ILE A 293 -17.15 -13.79 -25.24
C ILE A 293 -16.32 -12.53 -25.43
N LEU A 294 -16.25 -11.68 -24.40
CA LEU A 294 -15.61 -10.36 -24.58
C LEU A 294 -14.10 -10.47 -24.79
N ALA A 295 -13.44 -11.46 -24.16
CA ALA A 295 -12.04 -11.76 -24.43
C ALA A 295 -11.83 -12.21 -25.90
N ASP A 296 -12.70 -13.07 -26.42
CA ASP A 296 -12.64 -13.53 -27.81
C ASP A 296 -12.78 -12.37 -28.80
N VAL A 297 -13.78 -11.51 -28.57
CA VAL A 297 -14.04 -10.32 -29.40
C VAL A 297 -12.80 -9.43 -29.49
N LEU A 298 -12.16 -9.14 -28.35
CA LEU A 298 -10.97 -8.32 -28.35
C LEU A 298 -9.78 -9.02 -29.02
N TYR A 299 -9.65 -10.34 -28.86
CA TYR A 299 -8.59 -11.12 -29.50
C TYR A 299 -8.73 -11.07 -31.02
N ASP A 300 -9.92 -11.34 -31.52
CA ASP A 300 -10.21 -11.38 -32.96
C ASP A 300 -10.05 -10.02 -33.62
N LEU A 301 -10.45 -8.95 -32.93
CA LEU A 301 -10.21 -7.59 -33.39
C LEU A 301 -8.72 -7.24 -33.45
N LEU A 302 -7.92 -7.75 -32.50
CA LEU A 302 -6.50 -7.41 -32.37
C LEU A 302 -5.60 -8.22 -33.32
N LYS A 303 -6.00 -9.45 -33.64
CA LYS A 303 -5.16 -10.43 -34.33
C LYS A 303 -4.65 -9.95 -35.71
N PRO A 304 -5.45 -9.29 -36.56
CA PRO A 304 -4.97 -8.78 -37.86
C PRO A 304 -3.86 -7.72 -37.71
N ASP A 305 -3.96 -6.88 -36.68
CA ASP A 305 -3.01 -5.79 -36.45
C ASP A 305 -1.79 -6.20 -35.62
N LYS A 306 -1.85 -7.37 -34.97
CA LYS A 306 -0.78 -7.90 -34.12
C LYS A 306 -0.54 -9.39 -34.36
N PRO A 307 0.28 -9.77 -35.35
CA PRO A 307 0.49 -11.18 -35.72
C PRO A 307 1.12 -11.99 -34.56
N ASN A 308 2.05 -11.37 -33.82
CA ASN A 308 2.78 -11.97 -32.68
C ASN A 308 2.02 -11.86 -31.34
N LEU A 309 0.69 -11.90 -31.38
CA LEU A 309 -0.13 -11.95 -30.16
C LEU A 309 0.06 -13.29 -29.45
N ARG A 310 -0.01 -13.28 -28.11
CA ARG A 310 0.03 -14.50 -27.30
C ARG A 310 -1.05 -15.51 -27.75
N PRO A 311 -0.88 -16.81 -27.43
CA PRO A 311 -1.94 -17.78 -27.65
C PRO A 311 -3.26 -17.32 -27.01
N ARG A 312 -4.39 -17.61 -27.67
CA ARG A 312 -5.72 -17.15 -27.22
C ARG A 312 -6.01 -17.51 -25.77
N ASN A 313 -5.66 -18.72 -25.36
CA ASN A 313 -5.90 -19.23 -24.01
C ASN A 313 -5.07 -18.52 -22.92
N ASP A 314 -3.98 -17.83 -23.32
CA ASP A 314 -3.10 -17.09 -22.42
C ASP A 314 -3.46 -15.59 -22.34
N CYS A 315 -4.52 -15.18 -23.03
CA CYS A 315 -4.97 -13.80 -23.10
C CYS A 315 -6.18 -13.59 -22.20
N ASP A 316 -6.10 -12.61 -21.29
CA ASP A 316 -7.27 -12.09 -20.58
C ASP A 316 -7.71 -10.73 -21.14
N ILE A 317 -8.90 -10.27 -20.74
CA ILE A 317 -9.46 -8.98 -21.16
C ILE A 317 -8.52 -7.81 -20.81
N THR A 318 -7.79 -7.90 -19.70
CA THR A 318 -6.89 -6.82 -19.25
C THR A 318 -5.70 -6.67 -20.20
N TYR A 319 -5.06 -7.78 -20.54
CA TYR A 319 -3.99 -7.85 -21.52
C TYR A 319 -4.47 -7.36 -22.88
N LEU A 320 -5.56 -7.92 -23.40
CA LEU A 320 -6.09 -7.56 -24.72
C LEU A 320 -6.47 -6.10 -24.83
N TYR A 321 -7.14 -5.55 -23.81
CA TYR A 321 -7.45 -4.12 -23.74
C TYR A 321 -6.17 -3.26 -23.75
N SER A 322 -5.13 -3.66 -23.01
CA SER A 322 -3.87 -2.92 -22.97
C SER A 322 -3.16 -2.89 -24.33
N GLU A 323 -3.28 -3.96 -25.11
CA GLU A 323 -2.69 -4.04 -26.44
C GLU A 323 -3.46 -3.21 -27.47
N HIS A 324 -4.80 -3.23 -27.43
CA HIS A 324 -5.64 -2.31 -28.23
C HIS A 324 -5.28 -0.84 -27.98
N ARG A 325 -5.10 -0.48 -26.71
CA ARG A 325 -4.68 0.87 -26.33
C ARG A 325 -3.28 1.25 -26.83
N LYS A 326 -2.35 0.30 -26.90
CA LYS A 326 -1.00 0.57 -27.43
C LYS A 326 -1.02 0.82 -28.94
N LEU A 327 -1.86 0.09 -29.67
CA LEU A 327 -1.99 0.28 -31.12
C LEU A 327 -2.65 1.61 -31.49
N ASN A 328 -3.52 2.16 -30.63
CA ASN A 328 -4.22 3.44 -30.83
C ASN A 328 -4.97 3.56 -32.18
N LYS A 329 -5.32 2.44 -32.81
CA LYS A 329 -6.06 2.40 -34.09
C LYS A 329 -7.55 2.76 -33.91
N HIS A 330 -8.13 2.34 -32.79
CA HIS A 330 -9.55 2.53 -32.48
C HIS A 330 -9.70 3.39 -31.23
N ILE A 331 -9.46 4.70 -31.36
CA ILE A 331 -9.57 5.64 -30.24
C ILE A 331 -11.06 5.84 -29.89
N PRO A 332 -11.49 5.68 -28.63
CA PRO A 332 -12.85 5.98 -28.20
C PRO A 332 -13.16 7.46 -28.33
N SER A 333 -14.43 7.79 -28.58
CA SER A 333 -14.92 9.16 -28.73
C SER A 333 -14.65 10.04 -27.49
N ASN A 334 -14.59 9.42 -26.31
CA ASN A 334 -14.35 10.09 -25.03
C ASN A 334 -12.97 9.80 -24.42
N SER A 335 -11.98 9.42 -25.24
CA SER A 335 -10.68 8.92 -24.79
C SER A 335 -10.76 7.64 -23.94
N TRP A 336 -9.60 7.05 -23.67
CA TRP A 336 -9.48 5.88 -22.81
C TRP A 336 -9.78 6.21 -21.33
N GLY A 337 -10.47 5.32 -20.61
CA GLY A 337 -10.79 5.50 -19.19
C GLY A 337 -12.09 6.26 -18.91
N GLY A 338 -13.05 6.18 -19.83
CA GLY A 338 -14.39 6.75 -19.67
C GLY A 338 -15.23 6.06 -18.61
N THR A 339 -16.44 6.57 -18.39
CA THR A 339 -17.49 5.96 -17.54
C THR A 339 -18.70 5.64 -18.40
N TRP A 340 -19.59 4.75 -17.92
CA TRP A 340 -20.84 4.41 -18.62
C TRP A 340 -21.66 5.65 -19.05
N LEU A 341 -21.65 6.72 -18.23
CA LEU A 341 -22.36 7.97 -18.51
C LEU A 341 -21.83 8.75 -19.71
N ARG A 342 -20.55 8.57 -20.07
CA ARG A 342 -19.93 9.31 -21.18
C ARG A 342 -20.21 8.67 -22.54
N ILE A 343 -20.67 7.42 -22.56
CA ILE A 343 -20.78 6.61 -23.78
C ILE A 343 -22.26 6.40 -24.18
N GLN A 344 -23.01 7.49 -24.31
CA GLN A 344 -24.48 7.51 -24.46
C GLN A 344 -25.03 7.64 -25.90
N THR A 345 -24.14 7.66 -26.90
CA THR A 345 -24.39 7.41 -28.35
C THR A 345 -25.06 8.50 -29.19
N THR A 346 -24.41 8.78 -30.34
CA THR A 346 -25.04 9.06 -31.64
C THR A 346 -24.18 8.49 -32.77
N ASP A 347 -22.84 8.50 -32.65
CA ASP A 347 -21.92 7.75 -33.54
C ASP A 347 -21.03 6.81 -32.71
N ILE A 348 -21.30 5.50 -32.76
CA ILE A 348 -20.57 4.52 -31.94
C ILE A 348 -19.33 4.02 -32.69
N ALA A 349 -18.16 4.50 -32.27
CA ALA A 349 -16.89 4.00 -32.78
C ALA A 349 -16.53 2.63 -32.17
N ILE A 350 -15.74 1.82 -32.90
CA ILE A 350 -15.18 0.55 -32.40
C ILE A 350 -14.41 0.79 -31.07
N GLY A 351 -13.74 1.93 -30.94
CA GLY A 351 -13.05 2.31 -29.70
C GLY A 351 -13.99 2.44 -28.49
N ASP A 352 -15.20 2.96 -28.69
CA ASP A 352 -16.21 3.06 -27.63
C ASP A 352 -16.70 1.67 -27.19
N ASP A 353 -16.77 0.71 -28.13
CA ASP A 353 -17.12 -0.66 -27.83
C ASP A 353 -16.02 -1.40 -27.06
N ILE A 354 -14.75 -1.19 -27.42
CA ILE A 354 -13.61 -1.68 -26.62
C ILE A 354 -13.70 -1.13 -25.18
N GLU A 355 -14.07 0.14 -25.03
CA GLU A 355 -14.24 0.78 -23.72
C GLU A 355 -15.43 0.21 -22.93
N ARG A 356 -16.55 -0.11 -23.59
CA ARG A 356 -17.70 -0.81 -22.97
C ARG A 356 -17.34 -2.22 -22.49
N ILE A 357 -16.50 -2.93 -23.22
CA ILE A 357 -15.96 -4.23 -22.79
C ILE A 357 -15.15 -4.07 -21.50
N ARG A 358 -14.25 -3.07 -21.46
CA ARG A 358 -13.46 -2.76 -20.27
C ARG A 358 -14.35 -2.41 -19.08
N LEU A 359 -15.36 -1.56 -19.28
CA LEU A 359 -16.29 -1.14 -18.23
C LEU A 359 -17.10 -2.32 -17.68
N THR A 360 -17.57 -3.23 -18.55
CA THR A 360 -18.22 -4.47 -18.15
C THR A 360 -17.33 -5.33 -17.24
N ARG A 361 -16.06 -5.49 -17.62
CA ARG A 361 -15.07 -6.20 -16.79
C ARG A 361 -14.82 -5.50 -15.47
N ASN A 362 -14.65 -4.18 -15.47
CA ASN A 362 -14.42 -3.41 -14.23
C ASN A 362 -15.59 -3.55 -13.25
N GLU A 363 -16.82 -3.56 -13.75
CA GLU A 363 -18.01 -3.73 -12.91
C GLU A 363 -18.07 -5.14 -12.30
N LEU A 364 -17.60 -6.19 -13.01
CA LEU A 364 -17.40 -7.52 -12.41
C LEU A 364 -16.32 -7.50 -11.33
N GLN A 365 -15.20 -6.84 -11.60
CA GLN A 365 -14.04 -6.82 -10.71
C GLN A 365 -14.28 -6.06 -9.41
N HIS A 366 -15.13 -5.02 -9.43
CA HIS A 366 -15.40 -4.15 -8.28
C HIS A 366 -16.74 -4.44 -7.59
N SER A 367 -17.48 -5.47 -8.01
CA SER A 367 -18.71 -5.88 -7.32
C SER A 367 -18.35 -6.48 -5.96
N GLN A 368 -18.78 -5.85 -4.87
CA GLN A 368 -18.38 -6.28 -3.51
C GLN A 368 -19.14 -7.50 -2.98
N ILE A 369 -20.13 -7.98 -3.71
CA ILE A 369 -20.96 -9.15 -3.40
C ILE A 369 -21.34 -9.72 -4.77
N PHE A 370 -21.50 -11.04 -4.91
CA PHE A 370 -22.03 -11.73 -6.10
C PHE A 370 -23.51 -11.35 -6.35
N ASN A 371 -23.80 -10.05 -6.38
CA ASN A 371 -25.14 -9.49 -6.42
C ASN A 371 -25.17 -8.50 -7.58
N LEU A 372 -25.76 -8.92 -8.70
CA LEU A 372 -26.09 -8.08 -9.83
C LEU A 372 -27.61 -8.01 -9.99
N GLU A 373 -28.17 -6.84 -9.68
CA GLU A 373 -29.60 -6.57 -9.82
C GLU A 373 -30.11 -6.87 -11.23
N ASP A 374 -31.30 -7.46 -11.33
CA ASP A 374 -31.95 -7.83 -12.59
C ASP A 374 -32.01 -6.66 -13.59
N LYS A 375 -32.38 -5.47 -13.11
CA LYS A 375 -32.49 -4.28 -13.95
C LYS A 375 -31.16 -3.96 -14.61
N ARG A 376 -30.09 -3.96 -13.82
CA ARG A 376 -28.73 -3.68 -14.31
C ARG A 376 -28.22 -4.77 -15.24
N PHE A 377 -28.51 -6.03 -14.94
CA PHE A 377 -28.16 -7.15 -15.81
C PHE A 377 -28.83 -7.05 -17.18
N ASN A 378 -30.11 -6.69 -17.22
CA ASN A 378 -30.85 -6.51 -18.47
C ASN A 378 -30.31 -5.33 -19.30
N GLU A 379 -30.05 -4.18 -18.65
CA GLU A 379 -29.43 -3.02 -19.31
C GLU A 379 -28.09 -3.40 -19.95
N LEU A 380 -27.22 -4.09 -19.20
CA LEU A 380 -25.93 -4.55 -19.70
C LEU A 380 -26.07 -5.56 -20.83
N SER A 381 -27.00 -6.51 -20.71
CA SER A 381 -27.23 -7.54 -21.73
C SER A 381 -27.66 -6.91 -23.06
N ASN A 382 -28.50 -5.87 -23.02
CA ASN A 382 -28.89 -5.12 -24.21
C ASN A 382 -27.70 -4.39 -24.84
N ILE A 383 -26.90 -3.68 -24.02
CA ILE A 383 -25.70 -2.98 -24.50
C ILE A 383 -24.70 -3.96 -25.14
N LEU A 384 -24.48 -5.11 -24.51
CA LEU A 384 -23.57 -6.12 -25.01
C LEU A 384 -24.13 -6.79 -26.27
N SER A 385 -25.43 -7.07 -26.35
CA SER A 385 -26.05 -7.60 -27.56
C SER A 385 -25.82 -6.70 -28.76
N ASP A 386 -26.03 -5.38 -28.61
CA ASP A 386 -25.83 -4.43 -29.71
C ASP A 386 -24.36 -4.28 -30.11
N LEU A 387 -23.46 -4.33 -29.13
CA LEU A 387 -22.01 -4.35 -29.37
C LEU A 387 -21.58 -5.61 -30.12
N LEU A 388 -22.06 -6.78 -29.71
CA LEU A 388 -21.67 -8.06 -30.31
C LEU A 388 -22.18 -8.18 -31.75
N LYS A 389 -23.38 -7.67 -32.06
CA LYS A 389 -23.86 -7.58 -33.45
C LYS A 389 -22.90 -6.82 -34.36
N ARG A 390 -22.31 -5.72 -33.87
CA ARG A 390 -21.31 -4.95 -34.63
C ARG A 390 -20.01 -5.75 -34.81
N PHE A 391 -19.57 -6.47 -33.79
CA PHE A 391 -18.37 -7.31 -33.90
C PHE A 391 -18.57 -8.58 -34.73
N ASP A 392 -19.78 -9.14 -34.78
CA ASP A 392 -20.10 -10.25 -35.68
C ASP A 392 -19.94 -9.83 -37.14
N HIS A 393 -20.37 -8.61 -37.48
CA HIS A 393 -20.15 -8.03 -38.80
C HIS A 393 -18.67 -7.74 -39.07
N HIS A 394 -17.93 -7.23 -38.08
CA HIS A 394 -16.55 -6.80 -38.26
C HIS A 394 -15.52 -7.94 -38.27
N ASN A 395 -15.67 -8.92 -37.38
CA ASN A 395 -14.68 -9.99 -37.18
C ASN A 395 -15.01 -11.26 -37.98
N THR A 396 -16.24 -11.42 -38.47
CA THR A 396 -16.71 -12.61 -39.19
C THR A 396 -16.32 -13.93 -38.49
N PRO A 397 -16.63 -14.11 -37.20
CA PRO A 397 -16.18 -15.28 -36.46
C PRO A 397 -16.86 -16.55 -36.99
N THR A 398 -16.19 -17.70 -36.82
CA THR A 398 -16.75 -19.01 -37.20
C THR A 398 -18.08 -19.32 -36.49
N ARG A 399 -18.28 -18.75 -35.29
CA ARG A 399 -19.54 -18.77 -34.54
C ARG A 399 -19.81 -17.37 -34.03
N LEU A 400 -21.01 -16.86 -34.27
CA LEU A 400 -21.42 -15.52 -33.89
C LEU A 400 -21.35 -15.35 -32.37
N TYR A 401 -20.84 -14.21 -31.93
CA TYR A 401 -20.79 -13.84 -30.53
C TYR A 401 -22.19 -13.61 -29.97
N THR A 402 -23.14 -13.11 -30.78
CA THR A 402 -24.56 -13.00 -30.38
C THR A 402 -25.16 -14.35 -30.04
N ASP A 403 -24.82 -15.40 -30.78
CA ASP A 403 -25.33 -16.75 -30.50
C ASP A 403 -24.76 -17.26 -29.17
N LYS A 404 -23.45 -17.10 -28.95
CA LYS A 404 -22.80 -17.41 -27.67
C LYS A 404 -23.45 -16.64 -26.51
N LEU A 405 -23.80 -15.37 -26.70
CA LEU A 405 -24.48 -14.56 -25.68
C LEU A 405 -25.86 -15.12 -25.38
N ASN A 406 -26.67 -15.39 -26.41
CA ASN A 406 -28.01 -15.94 -26.26
C ASN A 406 -28.00 -17.28 -25.52
N ASP A 407 -27.02 -18.13 -25.81
CA ASP A 407 -26.86 -19.41 -25.11
C ASP A 407 -26.60 -19.19 -23.61
N ILE A 408 -25.73 -18.25 -23.23
CA ILE A 408 -25.47 -17.94 -21.81
C ILE A 408 -26.72 -17.36 -21.14
N LEU A 409 -27.45 -16.48 -21.84
CA LEU A 409 -28.67 -15.87 -21.32
C LEU A 409 -29.77 -16.91 -21.10
N ALA A 410 -29.94 -17.86 -22.02
CA ALA A 410 -30.91 -18.95 -21.92
C ALA A 410 -30.49 -20.08 -20.98
N LYS A 411 -29.20 -20.17 -20.62
CA LYS A 411 -28.66 -21.26 -19.81
C LYS A 411 -29.22 -21.27 -18.38
N ASN A 412 -29.60 -22.46 -17.92
CA ASN A 412 -29.81 -22.76 -16.51
C ASN A 412 -28.44 -23.03 -15.86
N ILE A 413 -28.05 -22.18 -14.91
CA ILE A 413 -26.72 -22.24 -14.29
C ILE A 413 -26.73 -23.24 -13.13
N SER A 414 -25.77 -24.16 -13.12
CA SER A 414 -25.60 -25.12 -12.03
C SER A 414 -24.78 -24.55 -10.87
N ALA A 415 -24.90 -25.16 -9.68
CA ALA A 415 -24.11 -24.79 -8.50
C ALA A 415 -22.59 -24.91 -8.71
N GLU A 416 -22.17 -25.90 -9.51
CA GLU A 416 -20.77 -26.14 -9.85
C GLU A 416 -20.26 -25.04 -10.79
N GLU A 417 -21.09 -24.58 -11.72
CA GLU A 417 -20.74 -23.49 -12.64
C GLU A 417 -20.60 -22.16 -11.92
N VAL A 418 -21.47 -21.86 -10.95
CA VAL A 418 -21.32 -20.67 -10.09
C VAL A 418 -19.96 -20.69 -9.41
N LYS A 419 -19.61 -21.78 -8.72
CA LYS A 419 -18.33 -21.92 -8.02
C LYS A 419 -17.14 -21.88 -8.97
N SER A 420 -17.25 -22.51 -10.14
CA SER A 420 -16.18 -22.53 -11.13
C SER A 420 -15.89 -21.13 -11.67
N ILE A 421 -16.93 -20.38 -12.03
CA ILE A 421 -16.80 -19.01 -12.53
C ILE A 421 -16.35 -18.05 -11.44
N GLU A 422 -16.85 -18.22 -10.20
CA GLU A 422 -16.37 -17.48 -9.04
C GLU A 422 -14.86 -17.67 -8.82
N ASN A 423 -14.38 -18.92 -8.86
CA ASN A 423 -12.97 -19.23 -8.72
C ASN A 423 -12.15 -18.65 -9.88
N GLU A 424 -12.65 -18.74 -11.11
CA GLU A 424 -11.96 -18.21 -12.29
C GLU A 424 -11.88 -16.68 -12.28
N ILE A 425 -12.96 -15.99 -11.91
CA ILE A 425 -12.99 -14.53 -11.76
C ILE A 425 -12.05 -14.10 -10.63
N SER A 426 -12.10 -14.80 -9.49
CA SER A 426 -11.23 -14.51 -8.35
C SER A 426 -9.75 -14.75 -8.67
N GLY A 427 -9.45 -15.76 -9.49
CA GLY A 427 -8.10 -16.12 -9.93
C GLY A 427 -7.54 -15.24 -11.05
N LYS A 428 -8.37 -14.83 -12.03
CA LYS A 428 -7.94 -13.99 -13.17
C LYS A 428 -8.00 -12.50 -12.87
N TYR A 429 -8.97 -12.05 -12.07
CA TYR A 429 -9.20 -10.63 -11.79
C TYR A 429 -8.76 -10.23 -10.39
N THR A 430 -7.75 -10.91 -9.82
CA THR A 430 -7.20 -10.66 -8.48
C THR A 430 -6.67 -9.22 -8.32
N LEU A 431 -7.59 -8.26 -8.16
CA LEU A 431 -7.48 -7.15 -7.21
C LEU A 431 -8.15 -7.58 -5.91
N LEU A 432 -7.73 -8.74 -5.39
CA LEU A 432 -7.90 -9.13 -3.99
C LEU A 432 -6.57 -9.64 -3.41
N LYS A 433 -5.49 -8.93 -3.73
CA LYS A 433 -4.57 -8.43 -2.71
C LYS A 433 -4.35 -6.96 -3.03
N VAL A 434 -4.78 -6.08 -2.11
CA VAL A 434 -4.91 -4.62 -2.25
C VAL A 434 -6.27 -4.23 -2.82
N PHE A 435 -7.29 -4.18 -1.97
CA PHE A 435 -7.72 -2.93 -1.34
C PHE A 435 -7.97 -3.17 0.14
#